data_AF-A0A354YUC1-F1
#
_entry.id   AF-A0A354YUC1-F1
#
_cell.length_a   1.000
_cell.length_b   1.000
_cell.length_c   1.000
_cell.angle_alpha   90.00
_cell.angle_beta   90.00
_cell.angle_gamma   90.00
#
_symmetry.space_group_name_H-M   'P 1'
#
loop_
_entity.id
_entity.type
_entity.pdbx_description
1 polymer ?
#
loop_
_entity_poly.entity_id
_entity_poly.type
_entity_poly.pdbx_seq_one_letter_code
_entity_poly.pdbx_strand_id
1 'polypeptide(L)'
;MKKEKLDPVLRRNYIGARGLGSKLFIDEVDPQVDPLSPENKIVFMTGPLTGTLAASGGRYNVVTRGPLNGTIAASNSGGSFGPELKYAGY
;
A
#
# COMPACT_ATOMS: atom_id res chain seq x y z
N MET A 1 -0.98 -18.39 0.75
CA MET A 1 -0.92 -16.97 1.18
C MET A 1 -0.22 -16.90 2.53
N LYS A 2 0.84 -16.11 2.66
CA LYS A 2 1.58 -15.91 3.91
C LYS A 2 1.03 -14.66 4.60
N LYS A 3 0.76 -14.74 5.90
CA LYS A 3 0.39 -13.59 6.73
C LYS A 3 1.62 -13.13 7.51
N GLU A 4 1.92 -11.85 7.46
CA GLU A 4 3.07 -11.27 8.15
C GLU A 4 2.58 -10.23 9.17
N LYS A 5 3.18 -10.25 10.36
CA LYS A 5 2.83 -9.29 11.40
C LYS A 5 3.50 -7.96 11.08
N LEU A 6 2.72 -6.90 11.00
CA LEU A 6 3.24 -5.55 10.80
C LEU A 6 4.08 -5.12 12.01
N ASP A 7 5.29 -4.64 11.74
CA ASP A 7 6.17 -4.04 12.75
C ASP A 7 5.50 -2.79 13.38
N PRO A 8 5.33 -2.74 14.72
CA PRO A 8 4.79 -1.59 15.43
C PRO A 8 5.52 -0.27 15.14
N VAL A 9 6.83 -0.30 14.90
CA VAL A 9 7.64 0.89 14.58
C VAL A 9 7.28 1.42 13.21
N LEU A 10 7.18 0.53 12.20
CA LEU A 10 6.76 0.93 10.85
C LEU A 10 5.33 1.49 10.87
N ARG A 11 4.41 0.84 11.59
CA ARG A 11 3.03 1.33 11.77
C ARG A 11 3.01 2.73 12.36
N ARG A 12 3.83 3.01 13.37
CA ARG A 12 3.86 4.32 14.04
C ARG A 12 4.47 5.41 13.16
N ASN A 13 5.57 5.09 12.46
CA ASN A 13 6.34 6.07 11.71
C ASN A 13 5.73 6.39 10.34
N TYR A 14 5.04 5.42 9.71
CA TYR A 14 4.53 5.55 8.35
C TYR A 14 3.00 5.52 8.24
N ILE A 15 2.31 5.32 9.36
CA ILE A 15 0.84 5.45 9.57
C ILE A 15 0.00 4.41 8.82
N GLY A 16 0.13 4.32 7.50
CA GLY A 16 -0.67 3.48 6.62
C GLY A 16 -0.74 4.04 5.21
N ALA A 17 -1.59 3.46 4.37
CA ALA A 17 -1.87 3.88 3.00
C ALA A 17 -0.58 4.18 2.21
N ARG A 18 -0.43 5.40 1.67
CA ARG A 18 0.76 5.78 0.89
C ARG A 18 2.06 5.66 1.69
N GLY A 19 2.09 6.11 2.94
CA GLY A 19 3.33 6.14 3.74
C GLY A 19 3.88 4.74 3.99
N LEU A 20 3.05 3.85 4.55
CA LEU A 20 3.46 2.48 4.82
C LEU A 20 3.68 1.67 3.53
N GLY A 21 2.82 1.86 2.53
CA GLY A 21 2.96 1.19 1.23
C GLY A 21 4.28 1.56 0.53
N SER A 22 4.68 2.84 0.54
CA SER A 22 5.96 3.28 -0.01
C SER A 22 7.16 2.77 0.79
N LYS A 23 7.08 2.73 2.13
CA LYS A 23 8.17 2.21 2.96
C LYS A 23 8.43 0.74 2.66
N LEU A 24 7.39 -0.10 2.68
CA LEU A 24 7.53 -1.52 2.38
C LEU A 24 8.03 -1.74 0.96
N PHE A 25 7.49 -1.00 -0.02
CA PHE A 25 7.96 -1.08 -1.40
C PHE A 25 9.46 -0.76 -1.54
N ILE A 26 9.94 0.32 -0.90
CA ILE A 26 11.35 0.73 -0.96
C ILE A 26 12.27 -0.30 -0.28
N ASP A 27 11.81 -0.97 0.78
CA ASP A 27 12.61 -1.98 1.48
C ASP A 27 12.73 -3.29 0.69
N GLU A 28 11.79 -3.54 -0.21
CA GLU A 28 11.57 -4.85 -0.80
C GLU A 28 11.81 -4.93 -2.31
N VAL A 29 11.93 -3.79 -2.99
CA VAL A 29 12.02 -3.71 -4.45
C VAL A 29 13.26 -2.93 -4.85
N ASP A 30 14.08 -3.53 -5.72
CA ASP A 30 15.22 -2.86 -6.33
C ASP A 30 14.73 -1.64 -7.14
N PRO A 31 15.23 -0.41 -6.88
CA PRO A 31 14.86 0.77 -7.66
C PRO A 31 15.17 0.66 -9.16
N GLN A 32 16.06 -0.25 -9.58
CA GLN A 32 16.43 -0.50 -10.97
C GLN A 32 15.61 -1.64 -11.61
N VAL A 33 14.66 -2.23 -10.89
CA VAL A 33 13.79 -3.29 -11.42
C VAL A 33 13.06 -2.82 -12.68
N ASP A 34 12.96 -3.70 -13.69
CA ASP A 34 12.07 -3.47 -14.82
C ASP A 34 10.61 -3.43 -14.29
N PRO A 35 9.86 -2.33 -14.48
CA PRO A 35 8.51 -2.18 -13.95
C PRO A 35 7.52 -3.26 -14.42
N LEU A 36 7.79 -3.97 -15.52
CA LEU A 36 6.93 -5.04 -16.05
C LEU A 36 7.43 -6.45 -15.73
N SER A 37 8.55 -6.56 -15.00
CA SER A 37 9.12 -7.83 -14.58
C SER A 37 8.41 -8.39 -13.33
N PRO A 38 8.46 -9.73 -13.12
CA PRO A 38 7.89 -10.36 -11.93
C PRO A 38 8.57 -9.94 -10.62
N GLU A 39 9.74 -9.30 -10.68
CA GLU A 39 10.45 -8.77 -9.53
C GLU A 39 9.84 -7.46 -8.99
N ASN A 40 9.04 -6.75 -9.80
CA ASN A 40 8.32 -5.55 -9.34
C ASN A 40 7.15 -5.97 -8.43
N LYS A 41 6.96 -5.24 -7.32
CA LYS A 41 5.85 -5.49 -6.38
C LYS A 41 4.75 -4.45 -6.53
N ILE A 42 3.51 -4.92 -6.40
CA ILE A 42 2.32 -4.09 -6.32
C ILE A 42 1.76 -4.18 -4.91
N VAL A 43 1.78 -3.07 -4.18
CA VAL A 43 1.38 -2.99 -2.77
C VAL A 43 0.02 -2.32 -2.66
N PHE A 44 -1.00 -3.08 -2.30
CA PHE A 44 -2.31 -2.55 -1.89
C PHE A 44 -2.27 -2.24 -0.39
N MET A 45 -2.54 -0.98 -0.03
CA MET A 45 -2.39 -0.54 1.36
C MET A 45 -3.58 0.31 1.83
N THR A 46 -4.20 -0.10 2.93
CA THR A 46 -5.24 0.65 3.63
C THR A 46 -4.63 1.64 4.63
N GLY A 47 -5.39 2.67 4.99
CA GLY A 47 -5.04 3.61 6.06
C GLY A 47 -5.72 3.24 7.39
N PRO A 48 -5.29 3.84 8.51
CA PRO A 48 -5.89 3.57 9.82
C PRO A 48 -7.36 4.00 9.93
N LEU A 49 -7.80 4.95 9.10
CA LEU A 49 -9.20 5.40 9.03
C LEU A 49 -10.02 4.63 8.00
N THR A 50 -9.39 3.76 7.20
CA THR A 50 -10.09 2.98 6.18
C THR A 50 -11.05 1.99 6.84
N GLY A 51 -12.33 2.02 6.46
CA GLY A 51 -13.37 1.16 7.06
C GLY A 51 -13.87 1.64 8.42
N THR A 52 -13.55 2.87 8.84
CA THR A 52 -14.14 3.50 10.03
C THR A 52 -15.31 4.41 9.66
N LEU A 53 -16.00 4.99 10.65
CA LEU A 53 -17.04 6.01 10.46
C LEU A 53 -16.49 7.41 10.13
N ALA A 54 -15.17 7.55 9.94
CA ALA A 54 -14.58 8.81 9.51
C ALA A 54 -15.13 9.22 8.14
N ALA A 55 -15.40 10.52 7.96
CA ALA A 55 -15.85 11.06 6.69
C ALA A 55 -14.88 10.68 5.56
N SER A 56 -15.41 10.11 4.48
CA SER A 56 -14.61 9.61 3.35
C SER A 56 -13.57 8.54 3.70
N GLY A 57 -13.77 7.76 4.77
CA GLY A 57 -12.93 6.64 5.21
C GLY A 57 -12.90 5.41 4.27
N GLY A 58 -13.23 5.54 2.99
CA GLY A 58 -13.26 4.43 2.02
C GLY A 58 -11.99 4.29 1.16
N ARG A 59 -10.93 5.05 1.47
CA ARG A 59 -9.77 5.20 0.59
C ARG A 59 -8.67 4.17 0.86
N TYR A 60 -7.95 3.77 -0.19
CA TYR A 60 -6.72 2.97 -0.13
C TYR A 60 -5.69 3.49 -1.17
N ASN A 61 -4.44 3.01 -1.09
CA ASN A 61 -3.41 3.31 -2.09
C ASN A 61 -2.86 2.03 -2.72
N VAL A 62 -2.41 2.15 -3.97
CA VAL A 62 -1.64 1.14 -4.69
C VAL A 62 -0.27 1.73 -4.99
N VAL A 63 0.80 1.07 -4.53
CA VAL A 63 2.19 1.51 -4.68
C VAL A 63 2.99 0.49 -5.48
N THR A 64 3.75 0.95 -6.48
CA THR A 64 4.59 0.09 -7.34
C THR A 64 5.65 0.90 -8.09
N ARG A 65 6.56 0.24 -8.81
CA ARG A 65 7.36 0.87 -9.87
C ARG A 65 6.48 1.16 -11.08
N GLY A 66 6.32 2.43 -11.43
CA GLY A 66 5.48 2.85 -12.55
C GLY A 66 6.16 2.63 -13.91
N PRO A 67 5.51 1.98 -14.88
CA PRO A 67 6.10 1.75 -16.21
C PRO A 67 6.18 3.01 -17.08
N LEU A 68 5.38 4.05 -16.77
CA LEU A 68 5.33 5.28 -17.58
C LEU A 68 6.65 6.07 -17.55
N ASN A 69 7.26 6.20 -16.39
CA ASN A 69 8.42 7.07 -16.20
C ASN A 69 9.53 6.43 -15.35
N GLY A 70 9.39 5.16 -14.97
CA GLY A 70 10.35 4.49 -14.10
C GLY A 70 10.53 5.26 -12.79
N THR A 71 9.44 5.64 -12.14
CA THR A 71 9.47 6.20 -10.78
C THR A 71 8.47 5.46 -9.89
N ILE A 72 8.46 5.76 -8.60
CA ILE A 72 7.44 5.20 -7.71
C ILE A 72 6.06 5.79 -8.08
N ALA A 73 5.10 4.90 -8.37
CA ALA A 73 3.71 5.26 -8.51
C ALA A 73 2.99 5.04 -7.17
N ALA A 74 2.19 6.01 -6.75
CA ALA A 74 1.33 5.92 -5.57
C ALA A 74 -0.06 6.43 -5.94
N SER A 75 -0.94 5.51 -6.32
CA SER A 75 -2.28 5.82 -6.83
C SER A 75 -3.33 5.61 -5.75
N ASN A 76 -4.28 6.55 -5.64
CA ASN A 76 -5.36 6.49 -4.66
C ASN A 76 -6.68 6.08 -5.31
N SER A 77 -7.45 5.24 -4.63
CA SER A 77 -8.83 4.94 -5.01
C SER A 77 -9.74 4.88 -3.78
N GLY A 78 -11.04 5.03 -4.02
CA GLY A 78 -12.09 4.97 -3.01
C GLY A 78 -13.03 3.78 -3.24
N GLY A 79 -14.28 3.94 -2.79
CA GLY A 79 -15.30 2.88 -2.89
C GLY A 79 -15.21 1.87 -1.74
N SER A 80 -15.64 0.65 -2.01
CA SER A 80 -15.77 -0.42 -1.00
C SER A 80 -14.52 -1.28 -0.84
N PHE A 81 -13.64 -1.37 -1.84
CA PHE A 81 -12.48 -2.28 -1.79
C PHE A 81 -11.59 -2.08 -0.55
N GLY A 82 -11.26 -0.82 -0.22
CA GLY A 82 -10.42 -0.50 0.93
C GLY A 82 -11.05 -0.97 2.26
N PRO A 83 -12.29 -0.57 2.57
CA PRO A 83 -13.04 -1.09 3.72
C PRO A 83 -13.12 -2.62 3.78
N GLU A 84 -13.51 -3.28 2.69
CA GLU A 84 -13.66 -4.75 2.65
C GLU A 84 -12.34 -5.47 2.95
N LEU A 85 -11.22 -4.97 2.42
CA LEU A 85 -9.89 -5.51 2.74
C LEU A 85 -9.57 -5.37 4.23
N LYS A 86 -9.93 -4.23 4.84
CA LYS A 86 -9.74 -4.00 6.27
C LYS A 86 -10.63 -4.90 7.13
N TYR A 87 -11.88 -5.10 6.74
CA TYR A 87 -12.82 -6.01 7.43
C TYR A 87 -12.40 -7.49 7.30
N ALA A 88 -11.71 -7.86 6.23
CA ALA A 88 -11.10 -9.18 6.07
C ALA A 88 -9.91 -9.43 7.01
N GLY A 89 -9.45 -8.41 7.76
CA GLY A 89 -8.43 -8.54 8.79
C GLY A 89 -6.99 -8.25 8.33
N TYR A 90 -6.82 -7.42 7.29
CA TYR A 90 -5.51 -6.97 6.77
C TYR A 90 -5.31 -5.46 6.99
#